data_AF-A0A1F4XR56-F1
#
_entry.id   AF-A0A1F4XR56-F1
#
_cell.length_a   1.000
_cell.length_b   1.000
_cell.length_c   1.000
_cell.angle_alpha   90.00
_cell.angle_beta   90.00
_cell.angle_gamma   90.00
#
_symmetry.space_group_name_H-M   'P 1'
#
loop_
_entity.id
_entity.type
_entity.pdbx_description
1 polymer ?
#
loop_
_entity_poly.entity_id
_entity_poly.type
_entity_poly.pdbx_seq_one_letter_code
_entity_poly.pdbx_strand_id
1 'polypeptide(L)'
;MKILIVDDELIIRKLFSEVLLEDGHQVHCASNGLEAVGKVKEEKYDLIFSDVHMPRMNGLEAVKIIKKMDKKVVIVMMDSFPDLMSELAQEEGAITCIHKPFELQEIRDIIKEVEAKDKRGEKIEIG
;
A
#
# COMPACT_ATOMS: atom_id res chain seq x y z
N MET A 1 -12.77 4.22 -2.37
CA MET A 1 -11.50 3.90 -3.06
C MET A 1 -11.41 2.41 -3.31
N LYS A 2 -10.64 2.01 -4.33
CA LYS A 2 -10.20 0.63 -4.55
C LYS A 2 -8.79 0.45 -3.98
N ILE A 3 -8.67 -0.40 -2.97
CA ILE A 3 -7.47 -0.59 -2.16
C ILE A 3 -6.94 -2.02 -2.36
N LEU A 4 -5.63 -2.16 -2.53
CA LEU A 4 -4.96 -3.45 -2.54
C LEU A 4 -4.11 -3.63 -1.28
N ILE A 5 -4.34 -4.70 -0.54
CA ILE A 5 -3.52 -5.09 0.62
C ILE A 5 -2.59 -6.23 0.18
N VAL A 6 -1.29 -6.06 0.37
CA VAL A 6 -0.26 -7.04 -0.01
C VAL A 6 0.54 -7.44 1.22
N ASP A 7 0.37 -8.69 1.62
CA ASP A 7 0.99 -9.25 2.82
C ASP A 7 0.96 -10.78 2.74
N ASP A 8 2.01 -11.48 3.12
CA ASP A 8 2.03 -12.95 3.05
C ASP A 8 1.26 -13.61 4.19
N GLU A 9 1.02 -12.88 5.30
CA GLU A 9 0.24 -13.34 6.43
C GLU A 9 -1.26 -13.21 6.15
N LEU A 10 -1.94 -14.36 6.01
CA LEU A 10 -3.38 -14.40 5.76
C LEU A 10 -4.20 -13.68 6.83
N ILE A 11 -3.78 -13.77 8.09
CA ILE A 11 -4.50 -13.17 9.22
C ILE A 11 -4.45 -11.64 9.13
N ILE A 12 -3.27 -11.07 8.85
CA ILE A 12 -3.09 -9.62 8.67
C ILE A 12 -3.98 -9.15 7.52
N ARG A 13 -3.94 -9.84 6.37
CA ARG A 13 -4.78 -9.47 5.22
C ARG A 13 -6.26 -9.48 5.53
N LYS A 14 -6.75 -10.52 6.23
CA LYS A 14 -8.17 -10.64 6.58
C LYS A 14 -8.61 -9.51 7.49
N LEU A 15 -7.94 -9.35 8.64
CA LEU A 15 -8.28 -8.31 9.61
C LEU A 15 -8.24 -6.93 8.96
N PHE A 16 -7.18 -6.66 8.20
CA PHE A 16 -7.03 -5.37 7.56
C PHE A 16 -8.10 -5.14 6.48
N SER A 17 -8.42 -6.17 5.68
CA SER A 17 -9.49 -6.08 4.69
C SER A 17 -10.86 -5.87 5.30
N GLU A 18 -11.18 -6.53 6.42
CA GLU A 18 -12.46 -6.41 7.11
C GLU A 18 -12.70 -4.95 7.54
N VAL A 19 -11.70 -4.33 8.17
CA VAL A 19 -11.82 -2.92 8.60
C VAL A 19 -12.05 -1.98 7.42
N LEU A 20 -11.29 -2.13 6.34
CA LEU A 20 -11.41 -1.23 5.18
C LEU A 20 -12.71 -1.47 4.39
N LEU A 21 -13.23 -2.70 4.38
CA LEU A 21 -14.54 -3.01 3.81
C LEU A 21 -15.67 -2.38 4.64
N GLU A 22 -15.59 -2.44 5.97
CA GLU A 22 -16.53 -1.78 6.89
C GLU A 22 -16.54 -0.26 6.71
N ASP A 23 -15.38 0.34 6.43
CA ASP A 23 -15.24 1.77 6.11
C ASP A 23 -15.76 2.11 4.68
N GLY A 24 -16.30 1.13 3.94
CA GLY A 24 -16.97 1.33 2.65
C GLY A 24 -16.04 1.32 1.43
N HIS A 25 -14.82 0.83 1.56
CA HIS A 25 -13.89 0.71 0.44
C HIS A 25 -14.05 -0.60 -0.33
N GLN A 26 -13.61 -0.62 -1.59
CA GLN A 26 -13.44 -1.86 -2.33
C GLN A 26 -12.04 -2.40 -2.07
N VAL A 27 -11.94 -3.57 -1.42
CA VAL A 27 -10.65 -4.10 -0.98
C VAL A 27 -10.33 -5.40 -1.71
N HIS A 28 -9.16 -5.46 -2.32
CA HIS A 28 -8.56 -6.68 -2.85
C HIS A 28 -7.31 -7.03 -2.04
N CYS A 29 -6.92 -8.29 -2.08
CA CYS A 29 -5.75 -8.79 -1.36
C CYS A 29 -4.80 -9.55 -2.30
N ALA A 30 -3.50 -9.48 -2.02
CA ALA A 30 -2.44 -10.28 -2.66
C ALA A 30 -1.50 -10.87 -1.59
N SER A 31 -0.97 -12.06 -1.82
CA SER A 31 -0.15 -12.81 -0.85
C SER A 31 1.36 -12.62 -1.01
N ASN A 32 1.78 -11.91 -2.05
CA ASN A 32 3.18 -11.65 -2.39
C ASN A 32 3.23 -10.59 -3.50
N GLY A 33 4.44 -10.09 -3.77
CA GLY A 33 4.66 -9.07 -4.78
C GLY A 33 4.21 -9.48 -6.20
N LEU A 34 4.40 -10.72 -6.62
CA LEU A 34 4.04 -11.17 -7.99
C LEU A 34 2.53 -11.11 -8.21
N GLU A 35 1.76 -11.56 -7.22
CA GLU A 35 0.30 -11.47 -7.25
C GLU A 35 -0.17 -10.02 -7.26
N ALA A 36 0.48 -9.13 -6.49
CA ALA A 36 0.19 -7.70 -6.49
C ALA A 36 0.41 -7.07 -7.87
N VAL A 37 1.57 -7.33 -8.48
CA VAL A 37 1.86 -6.88 -9.86
C VAL A 37 0.83 -7.42 -10.85
N GLY A 38 0.46 -8.69 -10.75
CA GLY A 38 -0.58 -9.30 -11.58
C GLY A 38 -1.91 -8.55 -11.49
N LYS A 39 -2.36 -8.28 -10.26
CA LYS A 39 -3.61 -7.53 -10.02
C LYS A 39 -3.56 -6.11 -10.57
N VAL A 40 -2.44 -5.40 -10.44
CA VAL A 40 -2.30 -4.05 -11.01
C VAL A 40 -2.20 -4.04 -12.54
N LYS A 41 -1.84 -5.16 -13.17
CA LYS A 41 -1.93 -5.30 -14.64
C LYS A 41 -3.39 -5.37 -15.11
N GLU A 42 -4.23 -6.04 -14.33
CA GLU A 42 -5.63 -6.30 -14.69
C GLU A 42 -6.53 -5.10 -14.36
N GLU A 43 -6.27 -4.42 -13.24
CA GLU A 43 -7.13 -3.36 -12.75
C GLU A 43 -6.33 -2.19 -12.14
N LYS A 44 -7.00 -1.04 -12.04
CA LYS A 44 -6.48 0.16 -11.38
C LYS A 44 -6.81 0.16 -9.89
N TYR A 45 -5.88 0.64 -9.09
CA TYR A 45 -6.02 0.84 -7.65
C TYR A 45 -5.70 2.29 -7.30
N ASP A 46 -6.40 2.81 -6.30
CA ASP A 46 -6.13 4.16 -5.79
C ASP A 46 -4.99 4.12 -4.77
N LEU A 47 -4.97 3.07 -3.94
CA LEU A 47 -4.02 2.89 -2.84
C LEU A 47 -3.61 1.43 -2.69
N ILE A 48 -2.34 1.21 -2.42
CA ILE A 48 -1.75 -0.09 -2.10
C ILE A 48 -1.04 0.01 -0.75
N PHE A 49 -1.39 -0.89 0.17
CA PHE A 49 -0.59 -1.16 1.36
C PHE A 49 0.22 -2.41 1.10
N SER A 50 1.55 -2.33 1.15
CA SER A 50 2.42 -3.47 0.89
C SER A 50 3.38 -3.70 2.04
N ASP A 51 3.44 -4.93 2.52
CA ASP A 51 4.53 -5.37 3.36
C ASP A 51 5.87 -5.26 2.61
N VAL A 52 6.95 -4.95 3.31
CA VAL A 52 8.32 -4.94 2.75
C VAL A 52 8.82 -6.37 2.56
N HIS A 53 8.61 -7.23 3.54
CA HIS A 53 9.28 -8.52 3.70
C HIS A 53 8.42 -9.72 3.32
N MET A 54 8.24 -9.96 2.03
CA MET A 54 7.47 -11.11 1.52
C MET A 54 8.31 -12.17 0.80
N PRO A 55 7.91 -13.45 0.83
CA PRO A 55 8.51 -14.49 0.01
C PRO A 55 8.23 -14.29 -1.49
N ARG A 56 9.09 -14.90 -2.34
CA ARG A 56 9.06 -14.89 -3.82
C ARG A 56 9.45 -13.55 -4.47
N MET A 57 8.75 -12.47 -4.15
CA MET A 57 9.08 -11.12 -4.58
C MET A 57 8.73 -10.18 -3.43
N ASN A 58 9.73 -9.42 -2.99
CA ASN A 58 9.57 -8.54 -1.84
C ASN A 58 8.76 -7.29 -2.24
N GLY A 59 8.33 -6.53 -1.23
CA GLY A 59 7.48 -5.36 -1.46
C GLY A 59 8.17 -4.25 -2.26
N LEU A 60 9.46 -3.99 -2.01
CA LEU A 60 10.21 -2.94 -2.71
C LEU A 60 10.32 -3.22 -4.22
N GLU A 61 10.62 -4.47 -4.59
CA GLU A 61 10.62 -4.90 -5.99
C GLU A 61 9.23 -4.73 -6.63
N ALA A 62 8.17 -5.04 -5.88
CA ALA A 62 6.79 -4.84 -6.32
C ALA A 62 6.47 -3.36 -6.57
N VAL A 63 6.83 -2.47 -5.63
CA VAL A 63 6.64 -1.02 -5.75
C VAL A 63 7.27 -0.49 -7.03
N LYS A 64 8.54 -0.84 -7.26
CA LYS A 64 9.29 -0.40 -8.44
C LYS A 64 8.60 -0.79 -9.75
N ILE A 65 8.08 -2.02 -9.82
CA ILE A 65 7.39 -2.52 -11.03
C ILE A 65 6.03 -1.85 -11.17
N ILE A 66 5.25 -1.79 -10.08
CA ILE A 66 3.91 -1.20 -10.06
C ILE A 66 3.98 0.28 -10.46
N LYS A 67 4.93 1.05 -9.92
CA LYS A 67 5.10 2.48 -10.26
C LYS A 67 5.49 2.74 -11.71
N LYS A 68 6.21 1.82 -12.33
CA LYS A 68 6.49 1.88 -13.78
C LYS A 68 5.22 1.66 -14.61
N MET A 69 4.30 0.83 -14.14
CA MET A 69 3.03 0.54 -14.81
C MET A 69 1.96 1.61 -14.55
N ASP A 70 1.93 2.15 -13.33
CA ASP A 70 1.01 3.17 -12.90
C ASP A 70 1.70 4.18 -11.99
N LYS A 71 1.91 5.39 -12.48
CA LYS A 71 2.54 6.46 -11.70
C LYS A 71 1.58 7.08 -10.68
N LYS A 72 0.26 6.94 -10.88
CA LYS A 72 -0.78 7.61 -10.09
C LYS A 72 -1.16 6.81 -8.85
N VAL A 73 -1.10 5.48 -8.90
CA VAL A 73 -1.42 4.64 -7.74
C VAL A 73 -0.58 5.05 -6.54
N VAL A 74 -1.19 5.23 -5.39
CA VAL A 74 -0.48 5.53 -4.15
C VAL A 74 -0.02 4.23 -3.51
N ILE A 75 1.21 4.18 -3.00
CA ILE A 75 1.76 2.98 -2.38
C ILE A 75 2.37 3.32 -1.03
N VAL A 76 1.89 2.67 0.03
CA VAL A 76 2.40 2.77 1.40
C VAL A 76 3.08 1.45 1.74
N MET A 77 4.33 1.52 2.16
CA MET A 77 5.05 0.35 2.65
C MET A 77 4.74 0.12 4.12
N MET A 78 4.82 -1.13 4.57
CA MET A 78 4.60 -1.52 5.95
C MET A 78 5.79 -2.38 6.41
N ASP A 79 6.42 -2.02 7.54
CA ASP A 79 7.61 -2.71 8.04
C ASP A 79 7.71 -2.66 9.58
N SER A 80 8.46 -3.59 10.20
CA SER A 80 8.73 -3.52 11.65
C SER A 80 9.78 -2.46 12.01
N PHE A 81 10.56 -1.97 11.04
CA PHE A 81 11.62 -0.97 11.21
C PHE A 81 11.52 0.09 10.10
N PRO A 82 10.43 0.88 10.06
CA PRO A 82 10.16 1.82 8.97
C PRO A 82 11.26 2.86 8.79
N ASP A 83 11.91 3.33 9.86
CA ASP A 83 13.00 4.32 9.79
C ASP A 83 14.16 3.87 8.89
N LEU A 84 14.42 2.57 8.81
CA LEU A 84 15.48 2.00 7.97
C LEU A 84 15.05 1.82 6.51
N MET A 85 13.74 1.81 6.24
CA MET A 85 13.16 1.48 4.94
C MET A 85 12.51 2.66 4.25
N SER A 86 12.17 3.74 4.97
CA SER A 86 11.44 4.90 4.42
C SER A 86 12.16 5.56 3.25
N GLU A 87 13.47 5.81 3.36
CA GLU A 87 14.25 6.42 2.26
C GLU A 87 14.23 5.54 1.02
N LEU A 88 14.54 4.25 1.16
CA LEU A 88 14.54 3.28 0.06
C LEU A 88 13.14 3.09 -0.55
N ALA A 89 12.10 3.06 0.28
CA ALA A 89 10.72 2.96 -0.18
C ALA A 89 10.33 4.17 -1.04
N GLN A 90 10.71 5.38 -0.61
CA GLN A 90 10.46 6.61 -1.36
C GLN A 90 11.24 6.66 -2.68
N GLU A 91 12.50 6.20 -2.70
CA GLU A 91 13.29 6.08 -3.93
C GLU A 91 12.63 5.16 -4.98
N GLU A 92 12.02 4.06 -4.53
CA GLU A 92 11.30 3.13 -5.41
C GLU A 92 9.89 3.62 -5.78
N GLY A 93 9.41 4.68 -5.11
CA GLY A 93 8.21 5.44 -5.44
C GLY A 93 7.04 5.26 -4.47
N ALA A 94 7.22 4.58 -3.34
CA ALA A 94 6.24 4.63 -2.26
C ALA A 94 6.14 6.06 -1.68
N ILE A 95 5.02 6.40 -1.06
CA ILE A 95 4.85 7.71 -0.42
C ILE A 95 5.49 7.76 0.97
N THR A 96 5.47 6.63 1.68
CA THR A 96 6.05 6.46 3.02
C THR A 96 6.16 4.98 3.37
N CYS A 97 6.79 4.68 4.51
CA CYS A 97 6.79 3.39 5.18
C CYS A 97 6.21 3.56 6.58
N ILE A 98 5.21 2.76 6.94
CA ILE A 98 4.57 2.77 8.27
C ILE A 98 4.99 1.57 9.11
N HIS A 99 4.92 1.73 10.43
CA HIS A 99 5.31 0.70 11.38
C HIS A 99 4.28 -0.44 11.45
N LYS A 100 4.76 -1.68 11.58
CA LYS A 100 3.95 -2.85 11.96
C LYS A 100 4.24 -3.26 13.41
N PRO A 101 3.22 -3.46 14.25
CA PRO A 101 1.78 -3.29 13.98
C PRO A 101 1.41 -1.81 13.81
N PHE A 102 0.42 -1.55 12.94
CA PHE A 102 -0.13 -0.22 12.69
C PHE A 102 -1.48 -0.03 13.41
N GLU A 103 -1.80 1.22 13.73
CA GLU A 103 -3.09 1.57 14.30
C GLU A 103 -4.12 1.84 13.20
N LEU A 104 -5.38 1.46 13.43
CA LEU A 104 -6.45 1.72 12.45
C LEU A 104 -6.63 3.22 12.17
N GLN A 105 -6.33 4.07 13.15
CA GLN A 105 -6.43 5.51 13.00
C GLN A 105 -5.38 6.03 11.99
N GLU A 106 -4.13 5.57 12.09
CA GLU A 106 -3.06 5.89 11.14
C GLU A 106 -3.45 5.53 9.71
N ILE A 107 -4.01 4.34 9.50
CA ILE A 107 -4.48 3.94 8.17
C ILE A 107 -5.60 4.84 7.65
N ARG A 108 -6.59 5.16 8.49
CA ARG A 108 -7.70 6.03 8.11
C ARG A 108 -7.21 7.43 7.74
N ASP A 109 -6.19 7.94 8.41
CA ASP A 109 -5.66 9.26 8.12
C ASP A 109 -4.91 9.28 6.78
N ILE A 110 -4.11 8.25 6.49
CA ILE A 110 -3.50 8.04 5.16
C ILE A 110 -4.57 7.99 4.06
N ILE A 111 -5.65 7.23 4.25
CA ILE A 111 -6.73 7.11 3.27
C ILE A 111 -7.38 8.48 3.03
N LYS A 112 -7.71 9.23 4.09
CA LYS A 112 -8.29 10.59 3.95
C LYS A 112 -7.37 11.53 3.18
N GLU A 113 -6.06 11.46 3.41
CA GLU A 113 -5.08 12.27 2.68
C GLU A 113 -5.08 11.95 1.19
N VAL A 114 -5.13 10.66 0.84
CA VAL A 114 -5.21 10.22 -0.56
C VAL A 114 -6.50 10.70 -1.20
N GLU A 115 -7.65 10.52 -0.54
CA GLU A 115 -8.95 11.01 -1.04
C GLU A 115 -8.98 12.53 -1.24
N ALA A 116 -8.37 13.27 -0.32
CA ALA A 116 -8.34 14.73 -0.39
C ALA A 116 -7.44 15.21 -1.54
N LYS A 117 -6.44 14.43 -1.96
CA LYS A 117 -5.51 14.79 -3.04
C LYS A 117 -6.02 14.40 -4.42
N ASP A 118 -6.75 13.30 -4.54
CA ASP A 118 -7.45 12.99 -5.78
C ASP A 118 -8.43 14.11 -6.17
N LYS A 119 -9.08 14.73 -5.17
CA LYS A 119 -9.96 15.89 -5.36
C LYS A 119 -9.23 17.20 -5.68
N ARG A 120 -7.94 17.33 -5.38
CA ARG A 120 -7.16 18.59 -5.48
C ARG A 120 -6.05 18.58 -6.53
N GLY A 121 -5.57 17.43 -6.98
CA GLY A 121 -4.47 17.30 -7.95
C GLY A 121 -3.06 17.57 -7.38
N GLU A 122 -2.85 17.39 -6.07
CA GLU A 122 -1.61 17.78 -5.35
C GLU A 122 -0.76 16.57 -4.89
N LYS A 123 0.52 16.81 -4.53
CA LYS A 123 1.48 15.77 -4.10
C LYS A 123 1.23 15.23 -2.67
N ILE A 124 1.49 13.93 -2.50
CA ILE A 124 1.86 13.20 -1.28
C ILE A 124 2.80 13.92 -0.29
N GLU A 125 2.41 14.34 0.93
CA GLU A 125 3.31 14.83 1.98
C GLU A 125 2.81 14.13 3.24
N ILE A 126 3.60 13.20 3.75
CA ILE A 126 3.31 12.45 4.98
C ILE A 126 4.46 12.80 5.89
N GLY A 127 4.14 13.52 6.96
CA GLY A 127 5.11 13.97 7.94
C GLY A 127 5.52 12.85 8.88
#